data_AF-A0A382LUU4-F1
#
_entry.id   AF-A0A382LUU4-F1
#
_cell.length_a   1.000
_cell.length_b   1.000
_cell.length_c   1.000
_cell.angle_alpha   90.00
_cell.angle_beta   90.00
_cell.angle_gamma   90.00
#
_symmetry.space_group_name_H-M   'P 1'
#
loop_
_entity.id
_entity.type
_entity.pdbx_description
1 polymer ?
#
loop_
_entity_poly.entity_id
_entity_poly.type
_entity_poly.pdbx_seq_one_letter_code
_entity_poly.pdbx_strand_id
1 'polypeptide(L)'
;PFSRTMLLGEKLGQFANSLDKRVLFLASGGMSHHPTRYYPPFGEGETQVMAWQLSGGKDPLSMTSEQWLERLDTMHHEGASMITRGERTALDMRLNEVSDRRFLDVLLESNLSEYLNWDQDLLVQAGGIGSMELQTWIAATAAHLACGGARPSLDVYSVAPEIGIACGIVHA
;
A
#
# COMPACT_ATOMS: atom_id res chain seq x y z
N PRO A 1 11.97 7.26 -5.62
CA PRO A 1 11.16 6.02 -5.60
C PRO A 1 10.06 6.00 -6.69
N PHE A 2 9.19 7.01 -6.75
CA PHE A 2 8.10 7.10 -7.74
C PHE A 2 8.56 6.99 -9.20
N SER A 3 9.66 7.65 -9.58
CA SER A 3 10.24 7.55 -10.93
C SER A 3 10.56 6.11 -11.35
N ARG A 4 11.15 5.31 -10.44
CA ARG A 4 11.51 3.92 -10.73
C ARG A 4 10.27 3.05 -10.94
N THR A 5 9.23 3.28 -10.15
CA THR A 5 7.96 2.57 -10.23
C THR A 5 7.21 2.86 -11.51
N MET A 6 7.13 4.13 -11.91
CA MET A 6 6.53 4.50 -13.19
C MET A 6 7.29 3.88 -14.37
N LEU A 7 8.62 3.96 -14.35
CA LEU A 7 9.45 3.36 -15.40
C LEU A 7 9.25 1.83 -15.47
N LEU A 8 9.16 1.16 -14.32
CA LEU A 8 8.85 -0.27 -14.27
C LEU A 8 7.50 -0.56 -14.94
N GLY A 9 6.45 0.16 -14.54
CA GLY A 9 5.12 0.02 -15.13
C GLY A 9 5.13 0.24 -16.63
N GLU A 10 5.74 1.34 -17.11
CA GLU A 10 5.86 1.65 -18.54
C GLU A 10 6.53 0.51 -19.32
N LYS A 11 7.62 -0.06 -18.80
CA LYS A 11 8.32 -1.18 -19.44
C LYS A 11 7.51 -2.47 -19.43
N LEU A 12 6.77 -2.74 -18.35
CA LEU A 12 5.87 -3.89 -18.29
C LEU A 12 4.71 -3.75 -19.28
N GLY A 13 4.14 -2.55 -19.43
CA GLY A 13 3.11 -2.25 -20.41
C GLY A 13 3.61 -2.43 -21.85
N GLN A 14 4.77 -1.84 -22.18
CA GLN A 14 5.40 -2.01 -23.51
C GLN A 14 5.64 -3.48 -23.85
N PHE A 15 6.11 -4.28 -22.88
CA PHE A 15 6.28 -5.72 -23.05
C PHE A 15 4.93 -6.44 -23.23
N ALA A 16 3.94 -6.15 -22.38
CA ALA A 16 2.63 -6.77 -22.47
C ALA A 16 1.95 -6.50 -23.82
N ASN A 17 2.10 -5.29 -24.34
CA ASN A 17 1.57 -4.90 -25.65
C ASN A 17 2.18 -5.69 -26.82
N SER A 18 3.40 -6.23 -26.66
CA SER A 18 4.03 -7.07 -27.68
C SER A 18 3.58 -8.54 -27.68
N LEU A 19 2.75 -8.95 -26.71
CA LEU A 19 2.39 -10.36 -26.52
C LEU A 19 1.22 -10.84 -27.40
N ASP A 20 0.48 -9.93 -28.05
CA ASP A 20 -0.77 -10.23 -28.77
C ASP A 20 -1.77 -11.00 -27.88
N LYS A 21 -1.94 -10.52 -26.64
CA LYS A 21 -2.81 -11.15 -25.61
C LYS A 21 -3.65 -10.11 -24.90
N ARG A 22 -4.76 -10.57 -24.33
CA ARG A 22 -5.51 -9.80 -23.33
C ARG A 22 -4.77 -9.91 -21.99
N VAL A 23 -4.28 -8.78 -21.49
CA VAL A 23 -3.52 -8.70 -20.23
C VAL A 23 -4.29 -7.81 -19.26
N LEU A 24 -4.45 -8.27 -18.03
CA LEU A 24 -4.98 -7.49 -16.91
C LEU A 24 -3.82 -7.07 -16.01
N PHE A 25 -3.71 -5.77 -15.73
CA PHE A 25 -2.83 -5.27 -14.69
C PHE A 25 -3.63 -5.13 -13.39
N LEU A 26 -3.21 -5.84 -12.36
CA LEU A 26 -3.82 -5.78 -11.03
C LEU A 26 -2.79 -5.27 -10.02
N ALA A 27 -3.18 -4.26 -9.25
CA ALA A 27 -2.41 -3.73 -8.13
C ALA A 27 -3.22 -3.84 -6.84
N SER A 28 -2.52 -3.96 -5.72
CA SER A 28 -3.13 -4.04 -4.38
C SER A 28 -2.26 -3.36 -3.33
N GLY A 29 -2.85 -3.16 -2.16
CA GLY A 29 -2.27 -2.43 -1.04
C GLY A 29 -2.73 -0.97 -0.99
N GLY A 30 -2.37 -0.29 0.09
CA GLY A 30 -2.84 1.06 0.43
C GLY A 30 -4.25 1.07 1.04
N MET A 31 -4.84 2.24 1.29
CA MET A 31 -4.28 3.60 1.10
C MET A 31 -3.62 4.09 2.40
N SER A 32 -4.07 5.18 2.99
CA SER A 32 -3.56 5.64 4.28
C SER A 32 -3.80 4.60 5.40
N HIS A 33 -2.70 4.18 6.03
CA HIS A 33 -2.66 3.34 7.23
C HIS A 33 -1.24 3.23 7.80
N HIS A 34 -1.13 2.86 9.07
CA HIS A 34 0.14 2.81 9.79
C HIS A 34 0.33 1.50 10.57
N PRO A 35 0.74 0.40 9.91
CA PRO A 35 0.78 -0.93 10.51
C PRO A 35 2.07 -1.20 11.30
N THR A 36 2.74 -0.17 11.83
CA THR A 36 4.05 -0.28 12.51
C THR A 36 4.00 -1.11 13.79
N ARG A 37 2.82 -1.29 14.39
CA ARG A 37 2.60 -2.24 15.48
C ARG A 37 2.90 -3.68 15.03
N TYR A 38 2.46 -4.06 13.83
CA TYR A 38 2.63 -5.40 13.27
C TYR A 38 3.98 -5.56 12.56
N TYR A 39 4.36 -4.54 11.79
CA TYR A 39 5.56 -4.47 10.97
C TYR A 39 6.40 -3.25 11.41
N PRO A 40 7.13 -3.35 12.53
CA PRO A 40 7.94 -2.25 13.02
C PRO A 40 9.02 -1.85 11.99
N PRO A 41 9.50 -0.60 12.04
CA PRO A 41 10.65 -0.18 11.27
C PRO A 41 11.87 -1.08 11.52
N PHE A 42 12.76 -1.11 10.53
CA PHE A 42 13.99 -1.90 10.63
C PHE A 42 14.79 -1.51 11.88
N GLY A 43 15.14 -2.49 12.70
CA GLY A 43 15.87 -2.30 13.96
C GLY A 43 15.02 -1.91 15.18
N GLU A 44 13.71 -1.66 15.02
CA GLU A 44 12.82 -1.26 16.13
C GLU A 44 11.97 -2.43 16.66
N GLY A 45 11.90 -3.53 15.93
CA GLY A 45 11.17 -4.74 16.33
C GLY A 45 11.98 -5.70 17.20
N GLU A 46 11.28 -6.59 17.90
CA GLU A 46 11.87 -7.76 18.57
C GLU A 46 12.70 -8.60 17.58
N THR A 47 13.76 -9.25 18.05
CA THR A 47 14.67 -10.04 17.22
C THR A 47 13.95 -11.03 16.30
N GLN A 48 12.95 -11.75 16.82
CA GLN A 48 12.22 -12.75 16.04
C GLN A 48 11.30 -12.14 14.97
N VAL A 49 10.74 -10.94 15.25
CA VAL A 49 9.92 -10.18 14.30
C VAL A 49 10.81 -9.65 13.16
N MET A 50 11.99 -9.13 13.49
CA MET A 50 12.97 -8.68 12.50
C MET A 50 13.45 -9.83 11.61
N ALA A 51 13.81 -10.97 12.23
CA ALA A 51 14.20 -12.17 11.51
C ALA A 51 13.09 -12.67 10.58
N TRP A 52 11.82 -12.60 11.00
CA TRP A 52 10.67 -12.89 10.13
C TRP A 52 10.56 -11.91 8.96
N GLN A 53 10.58 -10.60 9.20
CA GLN A 53 10.47 -9.57 8.15
C GLN A 53 11.55 -9.70 7.07
N LEU A 54 12.75 -10.14 7.44
CA LEU A 54 13.89 -10.27 6.51
C LEU A 54 13.94 -11.61 5.79
N SER A 55 13.49 -12.69 6.43
CA SER A 55 13.72 -14.06 5.93
C SER A 55 12.45 -14.82 5.54
N GLY A 56 11.28 -14.38 6.02
CA GLY A 56 10.02 -15.10 5.88
C GLY A 56 10.05 -16.49 6.53
N GLY A 57 10.64 -16.61 7.73
CA GLY A 57 10.71 -17.89 8.46
C GLY A 57 11.96 -18.73 8.18
N LYS A 58 12.90 -18.28 7.34
CA LYS A 58 14.09 -19.06 6.96
C LYS A 58 15.27 -18.91 7.93
N ASP A 59 15.30 -17.84 8.70
CA ASP A 59 16.34 -17.62 9.72
C ASP A 59 16.02 -18.44 10.99
N PRO A 60 17.01 -19.12 11.63
CA PRO A 60 16.79 -19.86 12.87
C PRO A 60 16.25 -19.02 14.05
N LEU A 61 16.46 -17.71 14.02
CA LEU A 61 15.93 -16.76 15.01
C LEU A 61 14.52 -16.26 14.64
N SER A 62 14.01 -16.61 13.45
CA SER A 62 12.67 -16.22 13.01
C SER A 62 11.59 -17.04 13.71
N MET A 63 10.41 -16.44 13.85
CA MET A 63 9.18 -17.20 14.08
C MET A 63 8.94 -18.18 12.93
N THR A 64 8.23 -19.28 13.21
CA THR A 64 7.60 -20.09 12.15
C THR A 64 6.41 -19.33 11.55
N SER A 65 5.90 -19.81 10.41
CA SER A 65 4.69 -19.25 9.80
C SER A 65 3.49 -19.30 10.75
N GLU A 66 3.34 -20.40 11.49
CA GLU A 66 2.24 -20.59 12.45
C GLU A 66 2.35 -19.59 13.60
N GLN A 67 3.54 -19.44 14.18
CA GLN A 67 3.79 -18.46 15.25
C GLN A 67 3.56 -17.03 14.79
N TRP A 68 3.98 -16.70 13.57
CA TRP A 68 3.75 -15.38 12.99
C TRP A 68 2.26 -15.09 12.80
N LEU A 69 1.49 -16.07 12.28
CA LEU A 69 0.05 -15.95 12.09
C LEU A 69 -0.70 -15.85 13.42
N GLU A 70 -0.34 -16.66 14.43
CA GLU A 70 -0.93 -16.59 15.78
C GLU A 70 -0.65 -15.24 16.45
N ARG A 71 0.58 -14.74 16.29
CA ARG A 71 0.93 -13.39 16.73
C ARG A 71 0.05 -12.35 16.06
N LEU A 72 -0.01 -12.35 14.72
CA LEU A 72 -0.84 -11.39 13.99
C LEU A 72 -2.30 -11.47 14.44
N ASP A 73 -2.88 -12.65 14.55
CA ASP A 73 -4.25 -12.85 15.00
C ASP A 73 -4.49 -12.21 16.38
N THR A 74 -3.62 -12.50 17.34
CA THR A 74 -3.68 -11.90 18.69
C THR A 74 -3.65 -10.37 18.63
N MET A 75 -2.74 -9.80 17.84
CA MET A 75 -2.59 -8.34 17.78
C MET A 75 -3.74 -7.66 17.03
N HIS A 76 -4.36 -8.33 16.06
CA HIS A 76 -5.56 -7.82 15.38
C HIS A 76 -6.75 -7.79 16.35
N HIS A 77 -6.94 -8.83 17.17
CA HIS A 77 -7.96 -8.84 18.21
C HIS A 77 -7.72 -7.74 19.27
N GLU A 78 -6.48 -7.55 19.69
CA GLU A 78 -6.07 -6.44 20.58
C GLU A 78 -6.45 -5.09 19.94
N GLY A 79 -6.00 -4.85 18.71
CA GLY A 79 -6.25 -3.60 17.97
C GLY A 79 -7.72 -3.31 17.76
N ALA A 80 -8.52 -4.29 17.34
CA ALA A 80 -9.96 -4.15 17.18
C ALA A 80 -10.65 -3.81 18.51
N SER A 81 -10.21 -4.45 19.60
CA SER A 81 -10.72 -4.16 20.94
C SER A 81 -10.37 -2.73 21.40
N MET A 82 -9.18 -2.22 21.06
CA MET A 82 -8.81 -0.82 21.34
C MET A 82 -9.65 0.18 20.53
N ILE A 83 -9.94 -0.12 19.26
CA ILE A 83 -10.79 0.73 18.41
C ILE A 83 -12.20 0.83 18.99
N THR A 84 -12.81 -0.30 19.37
CA THR A 84 -14.16 -0.32 19.96
C THR A 84 -14.26 0.41 21.31
N ARG A 85 -13.16 0.45 22.09
CA ARG A 85 -13.06 1.24 23.33
C ARG A 85 -12.70 2.72 23.10
N GLY A 86 -12.38 3.12 21.86
CA GLY A 86 -11.92 4.47 21.53
C GLY A 86 -10.49 4.80 21.96
N GLU A 87 -9.69 3.79 22.34
CA GLU A 87 -8.28 3.93 22.74
C GLU A 87 -7.33 4.04 21.54
N ARG A 88 -7.78 3.57 20.38
CA ARG A 88 -7.05 3.69 19.11
C ARG A 88 -7.93 4.42 18.10
N THR A 89 -7.49 5.58 17.67
CA THR A 89 -8.24 6.49 16.81
C THR A 89 -7.76 6.44 15.36
N ALA A 90 -8.52 7.04 14.45
CA ALA A 90 -8.11 7.24 13.06
C ALA A 90 -6.76 7.98 12.95
N LEU A 91 -6.47 8.90 13.87
CA LEU A 91 -5.20 9.63 13.91
C LEU A 91 -4.03 8.71 14.26
N ASP A 92 -4.19 7.82 15.25
CA ASP A 92 -3.15 6.85 15.64
C ASP A 92 -2.82 5.88 14.50
N MET A 93 -3.82 5.59 13.67
CA MET A 93 -3.70 4.74 12.47
C MET A 93 -3.25 5.51 11.23
N ARG A 94 -3.07 6.84 11.34
CA ARG A 94 -2.74 7.78 10.25
C ARG A 94 -3.68 7.69 9.05
N LEU A 95 -4.97 7.48 9.31
CA LEU A 95 -5.99 7.53 8.27
C LEU A 95 -6.19 8.99 7.84
N ASN A 96 -6.05 9.27 6.55
CA ASN A 96 -5.98 10.63 6.04
C ASN A 96 -6.64 10.77 4.66
N GLU A 97 -7.91 11.17 4.66
CA GLU A 97 -8.68 11.35 3.43
C GLU A 97 -8.08 12.39 2.48
N VAL A 98 -7.52 13.48 3.00
CA VAL A 98 -6.95 14.51 2.14
C VAL A 98 -5.74 13.99 1.37
N SER A 99 -4.88 13.22 2.04
CA SER A 99 -3.72 12.57 1.41
C SER A 99 -4.17 11.53 0.38
N ASP A 100 -5.17 10.73 0.73
CA ASP A 100 -5.71 9.69 -0.14
C ASP A 100 -6.36 10.27 -1.40
N ARG A 101 -7.22 11.29 -1.25
CA ARG A 101 -7.88 11.98 -2.36
C ARG A 101 -6.87 12.62 -3.29
N ARG A 102 -5.84 13.27 -2.76
CA ARG A 102 -4.75 13.83 -3.57
C ARG A 102 -4.06 12.76 -4.43
N PHE A 103 -3.87 11.55 -3.90
CA PHE A 103 -3.32 10.43 -4.67
C PHE A 103 -4.30 10.00 -5.76
N LEU A 104 -5.56 9.77 -5.40
CA LEU A 104 -6.59 9.37 -6.36
C LEU A 104 -6.75 10.40 -7.48
N ASP A 105 -6.75 11.70 -7.19
CA ASP A 105 -6.90 12.75 -8.19
C ASP A 105 -5.81 12.66 -9.26
N VAL A 106 -4.54 12.53 -8.86
CA VAL A 106 -3.41 12.36 -9.79
C VAL A 106 -3.55 11.08 -10.63
N LEU A 107 -3.91 9.97 -9.97
CA LEU A 107 -4.10 8.68 -10.62
C LEU A 107 -5.22 8.74 -11.67
N LEU A 108 -6.38 9.26 -11.26
CA LEU A 108 -7.58 9.37 -12.07
C LEU A 108 -7.33 10.33 -13.22
N GLU A 109 -6.58 11.43 -13.04
CA GLU A 109 -6.16 12.33 -14.13
C GLU A 109 -5.20 11.71 -15.14
N SER A 110 -4.68 10.50 -14.91
CA SER A 110 -3.64 9.87 -15.73
C SER A 110 -2.38 10.74 -15.87
N ASN A 111 -2.20 11.71 -14.98
CA ASN A 111 -1.06 12.62 -14.96
C ASN A 111 0.02 12.11 -14.00
N LEU A 112 0.50 10.88 -14.23
CA LEU A 112 1.38 10.19 -13.29
C LEU A 112 2.70 10.94 -13.03
N SER A 113 3.16 11.77 -13.97
CA SER A 113 4.36 12.59 -13.80
C SER A 113 4.28 13.54 -12.60
N GLU A 114 3.08 13.87 -12.11
CA GLU A 114 2.89 14.66 -10.89
C GLU A 114 3.49 13.96 -9.65
N TYR A 115 3.50 12.63 -9.60
CA TYR A 115 4.17 11.88 -8.52
C TYR A 115 5.69 12.09 -8.46
N LEU A 116 6.31 12.64 -9.52
CA LEU A 116 7.74 13.02 -9.48
C LEU A 116 8.00 14.19 -8.55
N ASN A 117 6.98 15.02 -8.28
CA ASN A 117 7.06 16.18 -7.41
C ASN A 117 6.73 15.84 -5.95
N TRP A 118 6.41 14.57 -5.66
CA TRP A 118 6.03 14.14 -4.32
C TRP A 118 7.24 13.75 -3.49
N ASP A 119 7.26 14.21 -2.24
CA ASP A 119 8.16 13.74 -1.22
C ASP A 119 7.57 12.49 -0.55
N GLN A 120 8.33 11.41 -0.57
CA GLN A 120 7.92 10.15 0.03
C GLN A 120 7.74 10.26 1.54
N ASP A 121 8.65 10.95 2.22
CA ASP A 121 8.65 11.01 3.68
C ASP A 121 7.47 11.86 4.16
N LEU A 122 7.10 12.91 3.41
CA LEU A 122 5.88 13.67 3.67
C LEU A 122 4.61 12.85 3.43
N LEU A 123 4.58 11.99 2.40
CA LEU A 123 3.46 11.06 2.20
C LEU A 123 3.32 10.08 3.37
N VAL A 124 4.44 9.48 3.81
CA VAL A 124 4.47 8.59 4.98
C VAL A 124 4.09 9.32 6.27
N GLN A 125 4.50 10.58 6.41
CA GLN A 125 4.11 11.41 7.54
C GLN A 125 2.59 11.64 7.55
N ALA A 126 2.01 11.94 6.39
CA ALA A 126 0.59 12.27 6.25
C ALA A 126 -0.35 11.06 6.32
N GLY A 127 -0.06 9.98 5.59
CA GLY A 127 -0.94 8.81 5.44
C GLY A 127 -0.37 7.51 6.03
N GLY A 128 0.76 7.59 6.73
CA GLY A 128 1.45 6.43 7.28
C GLY A 128 2.22 5.60 6.25
N ILE A 129 3.14 4.78 6.75
CA ILE A 129 4.04 3.94 5.94
C ILE A 129 3.29 3.01 4.97
N GLY A 130 2.06 2.62 5.29
CA GLY A 130 1.20 1.84 4.40
C GLY A 130 0.89 2.52 3.07
N SER A 131 0.97 3.85 3.02
CA SER A 131 0.84 4.61 1.77
C SER A 131 1.92 4.25 0.73
N MET A 132 3.02 3.61 1.14
CA MET A 132 4.05 3.17 0.21
C MET A 132 3.62 2.02 -0.70
N GLU A 133 2.59 1.30 -0.30
CA GLU A 133 1.99 0.25 -1.12
C GLU A 133 1.33 0.83 -2.39
N LEU A 134 0.97 2.12 -2.38
CA LEU A 134 0.41 2.83 -3.55
C LEU A 134 1.38 2.89 -4.75
N GLN A 135 2.65 2.58 -4.56
CA GLN A 135 3.59 2.37 -5.68
C GLN A 135 3.08 1.27 -6.64
N THR A 136 2.40 0.23 -6.15
CA THR A 136 1.87 -0.82 -7.03
C THR A 136 0.79 -0.28 -7.97
N TRP A 137 -0.04 0.64 -7.49
CA TRP A 137 -1.09 1.31 -8.27
C TRP A 137 -0.48 2.21 -9.35
N ILE A 138 0.57 2.95 -9.01
CA ILE A 138 1.33 3.76 -9.98
C ILE A 138 1.91 2.88 -11.08
N ALA A 139 2.52 1.74 -10.74
CA ALA A 139 3.10 0.83 -11.72
C ALA A 139 2.03 0.21 -12.63
N ALA A 140 0.92 -0.27 -12.08
CA ALA A 140 -0.17 -0.84 -12.86
C ALA A 140 -0.80 0.19 -13.81
N THR A 141 -1.00 1.42 -13.33
CA THR A 141 -1.56 2.51 -14.16
C THR A 141 -0.59 2.93 -15.25
N ALA A 142 0.72 3.03 -14.95
CA ALA A 142 1.73 3.32 -15.98
C ALA A 142 1.79 2.21 -17.05
N ALA A 143 1.65 0.94 -16.66
CA ALA A 143 1.59 -0.18 -17.59
C ALA A 143 0.33 -0.12 -18.48
N HIS A 144 -0.82 0.15 -17.87
CA HIS A 144 -2.10 0.33 -18.57
C HIS A 144 -2.04 1.46 -19.60
N LEU A 145 -1.53 2.64 -19.21
CA LEU A 145 -1.38 3.79 -20.11
C LEU A 145 -0.36 3.53 -21.22
N ALA A 146 0.72 2.81 -20.96
CA ALA A 146 1.70 2.41 -21.97
C ALA A 146 1.11 1.47 -23.04
N CYS A 147 0.02 0.76 -22.73
CA CYS A 147 -0.77 -0.01 -23.68
C CYS A 147 -1.88 0.81 -24.39
N GLY A 148 -1.95 2.13 -24.17
CA GLY A 148 -3.01 2.98 -24.70
C GLY A 148 -4.36 2.82 -23.98
N GLY A 149 -4.33 2.33 -22.74
CA GLY A 149 -5.52 2.17 -21.90
C GLY A 149 -6.24 3.48 -21.60
N ALA A 150 -7.53 3.38 -21.30
CA ALA A 150 -8.36 4.54 -20.97
C ALA A 150 -8.02 5.15 -19.60
N ARG A 151 -8.50 6.38 -19.38
CA ARG A 151 -8.39 7.08 -18.10
C ARG A 151 -9.08 6.27 -16.98
N PRO A 152 -8.41 6.01 -15.83
CA PRO A 152 -9.03 5.28 -14.73
C PRO A 152 -10.20 6.02 -14.08
N SER A 153 -11.12 5.26 -13.51
CA SER A 153 -12.33 5.72 -12.81
C SER A 153 -12.39 5.14 -11.40
N LEU A 154 -12.85 5.96 -10.45
CA LEU A 154 -13.02 5.56 -9.05
C LEU A 154 -14.38 4.89 -8.85
N ASP A 155 -14.38 3.65 -8.35
CA ASP A 155 -15.60 2.95 -7.97
C ASP A 155 -15.95 3.20 -6.51
N VAL A 156 -14.95 3.06 -5.63
CA VAL A 156 -15.13 3.14 -4.18
C VAL A 156 -13.96 3.88 -3.57
N TYR A 157 -14.26 4.74 -2.61
CA TYR A 157 -13.29 5.23 -1.64
C TYR A 157 -13.96 5.32 -0.28
N SER A 158 -13.29 4.82 0.75
CA SER A 158 -13.71 5.00 2.14
C SER A 158 -12.51 5.02 3.08
N VAL A 159 -12.49 5.96 4.00
CA VAL A 159 -11.75 5.75 5.25
C VAL A 159 -12.50 4.69 6.05
N ALA A 160 -11.82 3.66 6.56
CA ALA A 160 -12.44 2.60 7.33
C ALA A 160 -11.70 2.40 8.67
N PRO A 161 -11.99 3.24 9.70
CA PRO A 161 -11.39 3.11 11.02
C PRO A 161 -11.64 1.74 11.66
N GLU A 162 -12.75 1.08 11.33
CA GLU A 162 -13.16 -0.22 11.86
C GLU A 162 -12.16 -1.33 11.53
N ILE A 163 -11.43 -1.19 10.43
CA ILE A 163 -10.38 -2.12 9.97
C ILE A 163 -9.00 -1.47 9.95
N GLY A 164 -8.88 -0.23 10.41
CA GLY A 164 -7.63 0.51 10.56
C GLY A 164 -6.90 0.84 9.25
N ILE A 165 -7.63 0.95 8.14
CA ILE A 165 -7.09 1.26 6.82
C ILE A 165 -8.10 2.01 5.96
N ALA A 166 -7.64 2.93 5.11
CA ALA A 166 -8.47 3.50 4.04
C ALA A 166 -8.44 2.60 2.80
N CYS A 167 -9.58 2.46 2.12
CA CYS A 167 -9.76 1.57 0.98
C CYS A 167 -10.17 2.35 -0.26
N GLY A 168 -9.64 1.94 -1.42
CA GLY A 168 -10.05 2.43 -2.72
C GLY A 168 -10.21 1.29 -3.73
N ILE A 169 -11.10 1.46 -4.70
CA ILE A 169 -11.24 0.58 -5.87
C ILE A 169 -11.29 1.46 -7.11
N VAL A 170 -10.40 1.20 -8.06
CA VAL A 170 -10.27 1.92 -9.33
C VAL A 170 -10.24 0.90 -10.47
N HIS A 171 -10.92 1.20 -11.57
CA HIS A 171 -10.88 0.43 -12.81
C HIS A 171 -10.55 1.33 -14.01
N ALA A 172 -10.22 0.72 -15.16
CA ALA A 172 -9.98 1.41 -16.42
C ALA A 172 -10.22 0.49 -17.63
#